data_AF-A0A8S2EMT2-F1
#
_entry.id   AF-A0A8S2EMT2-F1
#
_cell.length_a   1.000
_cell.length_b   1.000
_cell.length_c   1.000
_cell.angle_alpha   90.00
_cell.angle_beta   90.00
_cell.angle_gamma   90.00
#
_symmetry.space_group_name_H-M   'P 1'
#
loop_
_entity.id
_entity.type
_entity.pdbx_description
1 polymer ?
#
loop_
_entity_poly.entity_id
_entity_poly.type
_entity_poly.pdbx_seq_one_letter_code
_entity_poly.pdbx_strand_id
1 'polypeptide(L)'
;MFYSSAAYCDPLSLLLWNCGIACSSNDGILTVRPVVYVTTKSFTYGYATYNTITNTIIVAFRGTDGIPSDITFRTLESFLNWETNLEFTMIDYNGVPNTKVHIGFYHAYDAIKTQVRSSVYALVQTFPQATVLVTGHSLGGALATLAAIDLKQQYEAAIIQLYTFGSPRVGNAAFVDYMYTFFPQGSIYRIVHSNDIVPQVPTFMENYVHVGIEIWYPNNDLTYRQCLLAPPVYEDPTCSFSQVLNLDIAAHMLYLGYSITNLCPIECPLSECTGCPVNLEKMNDGDLGAATKTNTVLARRTRKLRIQHLLYNNVLLRKGLLMDGICPGHCDGSGCDEVTGICKGGCSNSNLWWGQLCDQPCLGHCDGMGCRKDNGLCAGRCSDNTKWWSDQCDKHCGGHCDGSGCNKATGFCNGGCSDKAIWWELKCCNNPCIGHCDGSGCSQSTGYCNGGCADNTQWWGKAHCDQHCIGHCDGQGCKQTTGFCNGGCSDNTRWWGDEHCDRECVGHCDGQGCNQHTGYCNAGCNGKWWGLNCDNSCAQCDDFGCNKETGACNHIPAPTSAI
;
A
#
# COMPACT_ATOMS: atom_id res chain seq x y z
N MET A 1 -6.53 -4.40 -8.65
CA MET A 1 -7.19 -4.00 -7.38
C MET A 1 -6.38 -2.92 -6.68
N PHE A 2 -5.11 -3.16 -6.29
CA PHE A 2 -4.28 -2.16 -5.62
C PHE A 2 -4.12 -0.84 -6.41
N TYR A 3 -3.93 -0.88 -7.73
CA TYR A 3 -3.97 0.34 -8.57
C TYR A 3 -5.29 1.11 -8.47
N SER A 4 -6.43 0.42 -8.46
CA SER A 4 -7.75 1.03 -8.30
C SER A 4 -7.93 1.62 -6.90
N SER A 5 -7.36 0.95 -5.89
CA SER A 5 -7.33 1.43 -4.51
C SER A 5 -6.47 2.68 -4.34
N ALA A 6 -5.30 2.75 -5.00
CA ALA A 6 -4.42 3.91 -4.96
C ALA A 6 -5.09 5.20 -5.48
N ALA A 7 -6.10 5.08 -6.35
CA ALA A 7 -6.90 6.21 -6.80
C ALA A 7 -7.73 6.84 -5.67
N TYR A 8 -7.90 6.20 -4.51
CA TYR A 8 -8.54 6.81 -3.34
C TYR A 8 -7.57 7.62 -2.47
N CYS A 9 -6.26 7.51 -2.70
CA CYS A 9 -5.28 8.16 -1.86
C CYS A 9 -5.15 9.64 -2.20
N ASP A 10 -4.65 10.43 -1.25
CA ASP A 10 -4.47 11.86 -1.45
C ASP A 10 -3.49 12.14 -2.60
N PRO A 11 -3.63 13.27 -3.31
CA PRO A 11 -2.82 13.56 -4.49
C PRO A 11 -1.32 13.59 -4.23
N LEU A 12 -0.89 14.07 -3.05
CA LEU A 12 0.53 14.18 -2.74
C LEU A 12 1.13 12.79 -2.53
N SER A 13 0.46 11.93 -1.77
CA SER A 13 0.95 10.57 -1.54
C SER A 13 0.95 9.72 -2.82
N LEU A 14 -0.01 9.97 -3.71
CA LEU A 14 -0.07 9.32 -5.02
C LEU A 14 1.07 9.80 -5.93
N LEU A 15 1.32 11.13 -6.00
CA LEU A 15 2.42 11.71 -6.78
C LEU A 15 3.80 11.20 -6.34
N LEU A 16 3.98 10.96 -5.04
CA LEU A 16 5.21 10.43 -4.45
C LEU A 16 5.24 8.90 -4.41
N TRP A 17 4.15 8.23 -4.81
CA TRP A 17 3.95 6.79 -4.71
C TRP A 17 4.26 6.19 -3.32
N ASN A 18 3.91 6.91 -2.26
CA ASN A 18 4.15 6.52 -0.86
C ASN A 18 2.82 6.30 -0.09
N CYS A 19 1.77 5.94 -0.81
CA CYS A 19 0.40 5.83 -0.31
C CYS A 19 0.09 4.52 0.48
N GLY A 20 1.06 4.03 1.25
CA GLY A 20 0.91 2.82 2.06
C GLY A 20 0.66 1.56 1.22
N ILE A 21 -0.19 0.67 1.74
CA ILE A 21 -0.47 -0.66 1.16
C ILE A 21 -0.97 -0.55 -0.29
N ALA A 22 -1.76 0.48 -0.60
CA ALA A 22 -2.28 0.71 -1.95
C ALA A 22 -1.15 0.88 -2.99
N CYS A 23 -0.04 1.51 -2.61
CA CYS A 23 1.13 1.73 -3.47
C CYS A 23 2.13 0.56 -3.37
N SER A 24 2.47 0.13 -2.16
CA SER A 24 3.54 -0.85 -1.91
C SER A 24 3.22 -2.27 -2.37
N SER A 25 1.93 -2.59 -2.54
CA SER A 25 1.48 -3.91 -3.02
C SER A 25 1.47 -4.04 -4.55
N ASN A 26 1.86 -2.99 -5.29
CA ASN A 26 2.08 -3.08 -6.72
C ASN A 26 3.55 -3.40 -6.97
N ASP A 27 3.85 -4.62 -7.43
CA ASP A 27 5.19 -5.03 -7.83
C ASP A 27 5.68 -4.15 -8.99
N GLY A 28 6.47 -3.11 -8.69
CA GLY A 28 6.86 -2.12 -9.68
C GLY A 28 7.67 -0.95 -9.16
N ILE A 29 8.78 -0.64 -9.84
CA ILE A 29 9.40 0.70 -9.76
C ILE A 29 8.64 1.59 -10.74
N LEU A 30 7.87 2.55 -10.24
CA LEU A 30 7.30 3.60 -11.09
C LEU A 30 8.42 4.57 -11.47
N THR A 31 8.79 4.60 -12.74
CA THR A 31 9.79 5.56 -13.26
C THR A 31 9.17 6.88 -13.68
N VAL A 32 7.84 6.93 -13.88
CA VAL A 32 7.11 8.16 -14.22
C VAL A 32 6.17 8.50 -13.07
N ARG A 33 6.35 9.71 -12.50
CA ARG A 33 5.44 10.23 -11.47
C ARG A 33 4.01 10.20 -12.00
N PRO A 34 3.02 9.73 -11.21
CA PRO A 34 1.64 9.70 -11.67
C PRO A 34 1.14 11.06 -12.14
N VAL A 35 0.50 11.12 -13.29
CA VAL A 35 -0.24 12.32 -13.71
C VAL A 35 -1.64 12.22 -13.12
N VAL A 36 -1.98 13.12 -12.20
CA VAL A 36 -3.26 13.09 -11.47
C VAL A 36 -4.30 13.99 -12.15
N TYR A 37 -5.51 13.46 -12.35
CA TYR A 37 -6.66 14.16 -12.90
C TYR A 37 -7.60 14.57 -11.77
N VAL A 38 -7.90 15.85 -11.64
CA VAL A 38 -8.87 16.35 -10.66
C VAL A 38 -9.79 17.36 -11.31
N THR A 39 -11.09 17.15 -11.17
CA THR A 39 -12.09 18.17 -11.51
C THR A 39 -13.10 18.31 -10.38
N THR A 40 -13.29 19.54 -9.93
CA THR A 40 -14.29 19.88 -8.90
C THR A 40 -15.70 19.98 -9.46
N LYS A 41 -15.86 20.11 -10.79
CA LYS A 41 -17.16 20.21 -11.48
C LYS A 41 -17.90 18.87 -11.47
N SER A 42 -17.19 17.76 -11.63
CA SER A 42 -17.76 16.40 -11.65
C SER A 42 -17.21 15.48 -10.55
N PHE A 43 -16.47 16.04 -9.58
CA PHE A 43 -15.80 15.30 -8.48
C PHE A 43 -15.00 14.08 -8.95
N THR A 44 -14.51 14.13 -10.18
CA THR A 44 -13.83 13.02 -10.83
C THR A 44 -12.34 13.06 -10.51
N TYR A 45 -11.79 11.89 -10.16
CA TYR A 45 -10.41 11.73 -9.75
C TYR A 45 -9.80 10.47 -10.37
N GLY A 46 -8.56 10.57 -10.84
CA GLY A 46 -7.82 9.43 -11.36
C GLY A 46 -6.36 9.76 -11.60
N TYR A 47 -5.59 8.78 -12.09
CA TYR A 47 -4.19 9.00 -12.47
C TYR A 47 -3.76 8.10 -13.62
N ALA A 48 -2.66 8.47 -14.27
CA ALA A 48 -1.91 7.56 -15.12
C ALA A 48 -0.44 7.48 -14.72
N THR A 49 0.15 6.28 -14.83
CA THR A 49 1.58 6.04 -14.57
C THR A 49 2.10 4.87 -15.41
N TYR A 50 3.38 4.55 -15.28
CA TYR A 50 4.02 3.44 -15.96
C TYR A 50 4.77 2.55 -14.97
N ASN A 51 4.45 1.26 -14.98
CA ASN A 51 5.14 0.23 -14.22
C ASN A 51 6.21 -0.43 -15.12
N THR A 52 7.48 -0.27 -14.75
CA THR A 52 8.62 -0.81 -15.48
C THR A 52 8.76 -2.32 -15.43
N ILE A 53 8.34 -2.95 -14.33
CA ILE A 53 8.49 -4.40 -14.10
C ILE A 53 7.50 -5.15 -14.98
N THR A 54 6.25 -4.68 -15.02
CA THR A 54 5.19 -5.31 -15.81
C THR A 54 5.10 -4.74 -17.23
N ASN A 55 5.93 -3.75 -17.59
CA ASN A 55 5.86 -3.02 -18.85
C ASN A 55 4.41 -2.59 -19.18
N THR A 56 3.78 -1.92 -18.20
CA THR A 56 2.35 -1.60 -18.26
C THR A 56 2.11 -0.14 -17.92
N ILE A 57 1.38 0.55 -18.80
CA ILE A 57 0.82 1.88 -18.56
C ILE A 57 -0.48 1.69 -17.78
N ILE A 58 -0.55 2.25 -16.59
CA ILE A 58 -1.73 2.16 -15.71
C ILE A 58 -2.55 3.42 -15.86
N VAL A 59 -3.86 3.29 -16.03
CA VAL A 59 -4.84 4.38 -15.95
C VAL A 59 -5.91 3.96 -14.95
N ALA A 60 -5.98 4.66 -13.82
CA ALA A 60 -6.88 4.27 -12.73
C ALA A 60 -7.80 5.42 -12.30
N PHE A 61 -9.08 5.09 -12.07
CA PHE A 61 -10.09 6.06 -11.65
C PHE A 61 -10.67 5.70 -10.28
N ARG A 62 -10.90 6.72 -9.47
CA ARG A 62 -11.56 6.61 -8.16
C ARG A 62 -13.08 6.54 -8.33
N GLY A 63 -13.73 5.85 -7.41
CA GLY A 63 -15.17 6.01 -7.18
C GLY A 63 -15.52 7.26 -6.35
N THR A 64 -16.74 7.26 -5.82
CA THR A 64 -17.28 8.35 -4.99
C THR A 64 -16.65 8.37 -3.59
N ASP A 65 -16.02 9.48 -3.19
CA ASP A 65 -15.63 9.70 -1.78
C ASP A 65 -16.87 10.12 -1.00
N GLY A 66 -17.42 9.18 -0.24
CA GLY A 66 -18.64 9.39 0.54
C GLY A 66 -19.03 8.22 1.40
N ILE A 67 -18.11 7.27 1.61
CA ILE A 67 -18.35 6.04 2.38
C ILE A 67 -17.46 6.09 3.62
N PRO A 68 -17.85 6.81 4.68
CA PRO A 68 -17.18 6.68 5.97
C PRO A 68 -17.18 5.22 6.41
N SER A 69 -16.10 4.82 7.08
CA SER A 69 -15.97 3.55 7.81
C SER A 69 -16.97 3.36 8.96
N ASP A 70 -17.84 4.34 9.21
CA ASP A 70 -18.96 4.26 10.16
C ASP A 70 -20.27 4.00 9.40
N ILE A 71 -20.71 2.74 9.42
CA ILE A 71 -22.03 2.28 8.97
C ILE A 71 -23.08 2.91 9.90
N THR A 72 -23.56 4.10 9.55
CA THR A 72 -24.78 4.67 10.12
C THR A 72 -25.63 5.21 8.99
N PHE A 73 -26.95 5.01 9.08
CA PHE A 73 -28.07 5.32 8.17
C PHE A 73 -27.95 6.54 7.20
N ARG A 74 -27.02 7.48 7.42
CA ARG A 74 -26.68 8.58 6.50
C ARG A 74 -25.86 8.15 5.27
N THR A 75 -25.26 6.95 5.28
CA THR A 75 -24.49 6.39 4.15
C THR A 75 -25.38 5.96 3.00
N LEU A 76 -26.57 5.41 3.31
CA LEU A 76 -27.56 5.08 2.31
C LEU A 76 -28.05 6.36 1.63
N GLU A 77 -28.20 7.52 2.29
CA GLU A 77 -28.58 8.77 1.60
C GLU A 77 -27.46 9.36 0.71
N SER A 78 -26.17 9.11 0.96
CA SER A 78 -25.09 9.61 0.08
C SER A 78 -24.88 8.68 -1.13
N PHE A 79 -25.07 7.37 -0.95
CA PHE A 79 -25.22 6.40 -2.03
C PHE A 79 -26.53 6.67 -2.79
N LEU A 80 -27.65 6.72 -2.09
CA LEU A 80 -28.92 7.13 -2.68
C LEU A 80 -28.88 8.56 -3.20
N ASN A 81 -27.96 9.47 -2.85
CA ASN A 81 -27.86 10.79 -3.50
C ASN A 81 -27.17 10.72 -4.86
N TRP A 82 -26.36 9.69 -5.14
CA TRP A 82 -26.07 9.34 -6.52
C TRP A 82 -27.26 8.60 -7.13
N GLU A 83 -27.93 7.68 -6.40
CA GLU A 83 -29.09 6.93 -6.92
C GLU A 83 -30.41 7.73 -7.10
N THR A 84 -30.55 8.89 -6.47
CA THR A 84 -31.73 9.78 -6.52
C THR A 84 -31.47 11.01 -7.39
N ASN A 85 -30.20 11.28 -7.72
CA ASN A 85 -29.82 12.11 -8.87
C ASN A 85 -29.57 11.26 -10.14
N LEU A 86 -29.88 9.96 -10.14
CA LEU A 86 -29.88 9.12 -11.34
C LEU A 86 -30.99 9.60 -12.28
N GLU A 87 -30.64 10.58 -13.12
CA GLU A 87 -31.02 10.45 -14.50
C GLU A 87 -30.36 9.17 -15.04
N PHE A 88 -31.05 8.03 -14.89
CA PHE A 88 -30.81 6.79 -15.65
C PHE A 88 -30.89 7.02 -17.18
N THR A 89 -31.17 8.25 -17.59
CA THR A 89 -31.06 8.79 -18.93
C THR A 89 -29.73 8.39 -19.55
N MET A 90 -29.86 7.66 -20.66
CA MET A 90 -28.74 7.46 -21.56
C MET A 90 -28.72 8.56 -22.62
N ILE A 91 -27.51 8.96 -23.00
CA ILE A 91 -27.26 9.84 -24.14
C ILE A 91 -26.58 9.05 -25.25
N ASP A 92 -26.69 9.54 -26.48
CA ASP A 92 -26.01 8.92 -27.63
C ASP A 92 -24.50 9.05 -27.47
N TYR A 93 -23.78 7.94 -27.66
CA TYR A 93 -22.33 7.87 -27.53
C TYR A 93 -21.67 8.25 -28.86
N ASN A 94 -21.10 9.45 -28.93
CA ASN A 94 -20.25 9.93 -30.03
C ASN A 94 -20.86 9.75 -31.45
N GLY A 95 -22.18 9.81 -31.59
CA GLY A 95 -22.88 9.66 -32.87
C GLY A 95 -22.88 8.24 -33.45
N VAL A 96 -22.47 7.23 -32.67
CA VAL A 96 -22.55 5.82 -33.08
C VAL A 96 -24.03 5.39 -33.05
N PRO A 97 -24.58 4.84 -34.15
CA PRO A 97 -26.00 4.50 -34.24
C PRO A 97 -26.46 3.62 -33.08
N ASN A 98 -27.59 4.00 -32.46
CA ASN A 98 -28.25 3.29 -31.36
C ASN A 98 -27.41 3.04 -30.10
N THR A 99 -26.18 3.54 -30.05
CA THR A 99 -25.21 3.29 -28.99
C THR A 99 -25.39 4.34 -27.92
N LYS A 100 -25.74 3.94 -26.71
CA LYS A 100 -26.04 4.88 -25.62
C LYS A 100 -25.34 4.53 -24.33
N VAL A 101 -24.96 5.56 -23.58
CA VAL A 101 -24.25 5.46 -22.30
C VAL A 101 -24.89 6.36 -21.25
N HIS A 102 -24.69 6.04 -19.97
CA HIS A 102 -25.18 6.83 -18.85
C HIS A 102 -24.65 8.28 -18.90
N ILE A 103 -25.56 9.26 -18.85
CA ILE A 103 -25.24 10.69 -18.99
C ILE A 103 -24.21 11.16 -17.96
N GLY A 104 -24.37 10.77 -16.70
CA GLY A 104 -23.47 11.17 -15.62
C GLY A 104 -22.05 10.61 -15.78
N PHE A 105 -21.91 9.36 -16.25
CA PHE A 105 -20.60 8.74 -16.44
C PHE A 105 -19.90 9.35 -17.65
N TYR A 106 -20.66 9.60 -18.72
CA TYR A 106 -20.16 10.27 -19.90
C TYR A 106 -19.60 11.65 -19.57
N HIS A 107 -20.37 12.52 -18.90
CA HIS A 107 -19.90 13.86 -18.56
C HIS A 107 -18.76 13.86 -17.54
N ALA A 108 -18.77 12.96 -16.56
CA ALA A 108 -17.68 12.82 -15.61
C ALA A 108 -16.37 12.42 -16.31
N TYR A 109 -16.42 11.48 -17.26
CA TYR A 109 -15.25 11.12 -18.05
C TYR A 109 -14.85 12.23 -19.03
N ASP A 110 -15.81 12.83 -19.74
CA ASP A 110 -15.58 13.90 -20.70
C ASP A 110 -14.84 15.09 -20.08
N ALA A 111 -15.14 15.43 -18.82
CA ALA A 111 -14.47 16.48 -18.07
C ALA A 111 -12.96 16.26 -17.84
N ILE A 112 -12.49 15.02 -17.91
CA ILE A 112 -11.06 14.66 -17.76
C ILE A 112 -10.46 13.97 -18.99
N LYS A 113 -11.25 13.79 -20.05
CA LYS A 113 -10.90 13.01 -21.24
C LYS A 113 -9.61 13.52 -21.90
N THR A 114 -9.48 14.83 -22.06
CA THR A 114 -8.30 15.45 -22.66
C THR A 114 -7.04 15.17 -21.85
N GLN A 115 -7.11 15.27 -20.52
CA GLN A 115 -5.99 15.03 -19.63
C GLN A 115 -5.56 13.56 -19.66
N VAL A 116 -6.52 12.63 -19.67
CA VAL A 116 -6.28 11.19 -19.80
C VAL A 116 -5.61 10.90 -21.14
N ARG A 117 -6.18 11.37 -22.26
CA ARG A 117 -5.63 11.18 -23.60
C ARG A 117 -4.19 11.69 -23.70
N SER A 118 -3.91 12.91 -23.25
CA SER A 118 -2.57 13.51 -23.31
C SER A 118 -1.54 12.74 -22.49
N SER A 119 -1.92 12.27 -21.30
CA SER A 119 -1.00 11.50 -20.45
C SER A 119 -0.69 10.14 -21.06
N VAL A 120 -1.71 9.43 -21.56
CA VAL A 120 -1.53 8.13 -22.20
C VAL A 120 -0.77 8.28 -23.51
N TYR A 121 -0.98 9.36 -24.27
CA TYR A 121 -0.18 9.66 -25.46
C TYR A 121 1.31 9.71 -25.13
N ALA A 122 1.69 10.53 -24.15
CA ALA A 122 3.10 10.67 -23.75
C ALA A 122 3.70 9.33 -23.32
N LEU A 123 2.96 8.53 -22.55
CA LEU A 123 3.40 7.22 -22.09
C LEU A 123 3.52 6.20 -23.22
N VAL A 124 2.56 6.13 -24.14
CA VAL A 124 2.59 5.22 -25.30
C VAL A 124 3.70 5.61 -26.27
N GLN A 125 3.97 6.91 -26.47
CA GLN A 125 5.12 7.35 -27.28
C GLN A 125 6.45 6.94 -26.64
N THR A 126 6.55 7.00 -25.31
CA THR A 126 7.76 6.64 -24.58
C THR A 126 7.95 5.12 -24.48
N PHE A 127 6.84 4.39 -24.32
CA PHE A 127 6.81 2.93 -24.12
C PHE A 127 5.84 2.27 -25.11
N PRO A 128 6.18 2.24 -26.42
CA PRO A 128 5.25 1.81 -27.47
C PRO A 128 4.86 0.32 -27.42
N GLN A 129 5.60 -0.49 -26.67
CA GLN A 129 5.31 -1.92 -26.46
C GLN A 129 4.59 -2.20 -25.13
N ALA A 130 4.30 -1.17 -24.34
CA ALA A 130 3.62 -1.34 -23.06
C ALA A 130 2.13 -1.67 -23.26
N THR A 131 1.61 -2.54 -22.40
CA THR A 131 0.15 -2.75 -22.31
C THR A 131 -0.46 -1.58 -21.55
N VAL A 132 -1.60 -1.06 -22.01
CA VAL A 132 -2.37 -0.05 -21.28
C VAL A 132 -3.44 -0.76 -20.45
N LEU A 133 -3.24 -0.81 -19.14
CA LEU A 133 -4.20 -1.33 -18.18
C LEU A 133 -5.07 -0.18 -17.65
N VAL A 134 -6.36 -0.22 -17.99
CA VAL A 134 -7.36 0.71 -17.49
C VAL A 134 -8.13 0.04 -16.35
N THR A 135 -8.29 0.73 -15.23
CA THR A 135 -8.94 0.16 -14.05
C THR A 135 -9.71 1.18 -13.22
N GLY A 136 -10.63 0.70 -12.41
CA GLY A 136 -11.37 1.53 -11.48
C GLY A 136 -12.32 0.72 -10.61
N HIS A 137 -12.70 1.32 -9.48
CA HIS A 137 -13.66 0.75 -8.55
C HIS A 137 -14.93 1.61 -8.50
N SER A 138 -16.09 0.99 -8.33
CA SER A 138 -17.38 1.71 -8.21
C SER A 138 -17.64 2.58 -9.44
N LEU A 139 -18.03 3.85 -9.26
CA LEU A 139 -18.08 4.88 -10.31
C LEU A 139 -16.80 4.91 -11.17
N GLY A 140 -15.62 4.69 -10.58
CA GLY A 140 -14.36 4.62 -11.30
C GLY A 140 -14.31 3.47 -12.33
N GLY A 141 -15.03 2.37 -12.10
CA GLY A 141 -15.18 1.29 -13.08
C GLY A 141 -15.96 1.72 -14.34
N ALA A 142 -16.98 2.55 -14.16
CA ALA A 142 -17.71 3.12 -15.29
C ALA A 142 -16.83 4.08 -16.11
N LEU A 143 -16.06 4.94 -15.43
CA LEU A 143 -15.11 5.83 -16.08
C LEU A 143 -13.99 5.06 -16.80
N ALA A 144 -13.48 4.00 -16.17
CA ALA A 144 -12.51 3.09 -16.79
C ALA A 144 -13.05 2.46 -18.07
N THR A 145 -14.34 2.09 -18.10
CA THR A 145 -14.99 1.52 -19.28
C THR A 145 -15.05 2.52 -20.42
N LEU A 146 -15.48 3.75 -20.16
CA LEU A 146 -15.51 4.82 -21.17
C LEU A 146 -14.10 5.22 -21.63
N ALA A 147 -13.14 5.24 -20.71
CA ALA A 147 -11.74 5.52 -21.03
C ALA A 147 -11.10 4.44 -21.90
N ALA A 148 -11.41 3.15 -21.66
CA ALA A 148 -10.84 2.07 -22.44
C ALA A 148 -11.19 2.21 -23.93
N ILE A 149 -12.46 2.41 -24.26
CA ILE A 149 -12.90 2.58 -25.66
C ILE A 149 -12.37 3.87 -26.29
N ASP A 150 -12.36 4.96 -25.54
CA ASP A 150 -11.82 6.25 -25.99
C ASP A 150 -10.33 6.14 -26.36
N LEU A 151 -9.54 5.51 -25.47
CA LEU A 151 -8.12 5.26 -25.70
C LEU A 151 -7.89 4.29 -26.85
N LYS A 152 -8.76 3.28 -27.02
CA LYS A 152 -8.63 2.30 -28.12
C LYS A 152 -8.90 2.93 -29.48
N GLN A 153 -9.86 3.85 -29.56
CA GLN A 153 -10.14 4.64 -30.76
C GLN A 153 -8.98 5.59 -31.09
N GLN A 154 -8.39 6.21 -30.06
CA GLN A 154 -7.32 7.17 -30.25
C GLN A 154 -5.96 6.51 -30.55
N TYR A 155 -5.71 5.33 -29.98
CA TYR A 155 -4.43 4.61 -30.06
C TYR A 155 -4.68 3.17 -30.54
N GLU A 156 -5.05 3.01 -31.80
CA GLU A 156 -5.46 1.72 -32.38
C GLU A 156 -4.42 0.60 -32.17
N ALA A 157 -3.13 0.92 -32.27
CA ALA A 157 -2.03 -0.02 -32.07
C ALA A 157 -1.79 -0.42 -30.60
N ALA A 158 -2.34 0.33 -29.63
CA ALA A 158 -2.16 0.02 -28.22
C ALA A 158 -2.96 -1.23 -27.82
N ILE A 159 -2.31 -2.10 -27.04
CA ILE A 159 -2.96 -3.23 -26.38
C ILE A 159 -3.59 -2.70 -25.10
N ILE A 160 -4.92 -2.70 -25.03
CA ILE A 160 -5.67 -2.18 -23.89
C ILE A 160 -6.37 -3.32 -23.16
N GLN A 161 -6.19 -3.37 -21.84
CA GLN A 161 -6.89 -4.28 -20.94
C GLN A 161 -7.73 -3.47 -19.95
N LEU A 162 -8.93 -3.95 -19.65
CA LEU A 162 -9.86 -3.30 -18.73
C LEU A 162 -10.17 -4.24 -17.55
N TYR A 163 -9.88 -3.79 -16.34
CA TYR A 163 -10.20 -4.49 -15.10
C TYR A 163 -10.98 -3.57 -14.19
N THR A 164 -12.24 -3.90 -13.89
CA THR A 164 -13.07 -3.09 -13.00
C THR A 164 -13.50 -3.88 -11.78
N PHE A 165 -13.73 -3.18 -10.66
CA PHE A 165 -14.17 -3.75 -9.39
C PHE A 165 -15.49 -3.08 -9.00
N GLY A 166 -16.56 -3.84 -8.81
CA GLY A 166 -17.85 -3.27 -8.41
C GLY A 166 -18.40 -2.21 -9.38
N SER A 167 -18.12 -2.35 -10.67
CA SER A 167 -18.57 -1.38 -11.67
C SER A 167 -20.09 -1.46 -11.88
N PRO A 168 -20.80 -0.32 -11.96
CA PRO A 168 -22.18 -0.29 -12.45
C PRO A 168 -22.23 -0.57 -13.96
N ARG A 169 -23.45 -0.81 -14.48
CA ARG A 169 -23.68 -0.90 -15.93
C ARG A 169 -23.48 0.47 -16.57
N VAL A 170 -22.84 0.51 -17.74
CA VAL A 170 -22.38 1.78 -18.35
C VAL A 170 -23.24 2.23 -19.53
N GLY A 171 -23.79 1.30 -20.29
CA GLY A 171 -24.56 1.59 -21.49
C GLY A 171 -25.48 0.45 -21.91
N ASN A 172 -26.08 0.62 -23.08
CA ASN A 172 -27.02 -0.35 -23.65
C ASN A 172 -26.33 -1.48 -24.44
N ALA A 173 -27.13 -2.43 -24.94
CA ALA A 173 -26.64 -3.56 -25.73
C ALA A 173 -25.82 -3.13 -26.96
N ALA A 174 -26.25 -2.07 -27.65
CA ALA A 174 -25.50 -1.52 -28.78
C ALA A 174 -24.13 -0.96 -28.36
N PHE A 175 -24.01 -0.36 -27.17
CA PHE A 175 -22.70 0.04 -26.62
C PHE A 175 -21.81 -1.17 -26.29
N VAL A 176 -22.37 -2.23 -25.74
CA VAL A 176 -21.61 -3.46 -25.48
C VAL A 176 -21.15 -4.14 -26.78
N ASP A 177 -22.02 -4.25 -27.77
CA ASP A 177 -21.67 -4.76 -29.09
C ASP A 177 -20.59 -3.89 -29.75
N TYR A 178 -20.71 -2.56 -29.61
CA TYR A 178 -19.71 -1.61 -30.08
C TYR A 178 -18.34 -1.83 -29.41
N MET A 179 -18.28 -2.01 -28.08
CA MET A 179 -17.04 -2.36 -27.36
C MET A 179 -16.41 -3.63 -27.95
N TYR A 180 -17.20 -4.67 -28.20
CA TYR A 180 -16.68 -5.94 -28.74
C TYR A 180 -16.17 -5.85 -30.18
N THR A 181 -16.41 -4.74 -30.90
CA THR A 181 -15.73 -4.50 -32.19
C THR A 181 -14.26 -4.10 -32.04
N PHE A 182 -13.86 -3.59 -30.87
CA PHE A 182 -12.49 -3.12 -30.58
C PHE A 182 -11.71 -4.04 -29.64
N PHE A 183 -12.41 -4.77 -28.78
CA PHE A 183 -11.82 -5.60 -27.74
C PHE A 183 -12.11 -7.07 -28.01
N PRO A 184 -11.08 -7.92 -28.17
CA PRO A 184 -11.29 -9.36 -28.24
C PRO A 184 -11.82 -9.90 -26.91
N GLN A 185 -12.43 -11.08 -26.95
CA GLN A 185 -12.82 -11.79 -25.73
C GLN A 185 -11.60 -11.98 -24.82
N GLY A 186 -11.77 -11.68 -23.53
CA GLY A 186 -10.69 -11.78 -22.54
C GLY A 186 -9.83 -10.52 -22.38
N SER A 187 -10.21 -9.37 -22.95
CA SER A 187 -9.57 -8.08 -22.66
C SER A 187 -10.32 -7.23 -21.63
N ILE A 188 -11.54 -7.60 -21.28
CA ILE A 188 -12.41 -6.87 -20.34
C ILE A 188 -12.87 -7.83 -19.25
N TYR A 189 -12.45 -7.56 -18.01
CA TYR A 189 -12.82 -8.31 -16.83
C TYR A 189 -13.53 -7.42 -15.82
N ARG A 190 -14.63 -7.93 -15.28
CA ARG A 190 -15.46 -7.25 -14.30
C ARG A 190 -15.52 -8.11 -13.05
N ILE A 191 -14.86 -7.64 -12.00
CA ILE A 191 -14.77 -8.35 -10.73
C ILE A 191 -15.94 -7.91 -9.88
N VAL A 192 -16.73 -8.87 -9.40
CA VAL A 192 -17.89 -8.66 -8.54
C VAL A 192 -17.73 -9.48 -7.27
N HIS A 193 -18.01 -8.86 -6.13
CA HIS A 193 -17.93 -9.53 -4.84
C HIS A 193 -19.32 -9.74 -4.22
N SER A 194 -19.59 -10.97 -3.78
CA SER A 194 -20.77 -11.38 -3.04
C SER A 194 -22.05 -10.83 -3.69
N ASN A 195 -22.82 -10.08 -2.92
CA ASN A 195 -24.08 -9.44 -3.24
C ASN A 195 -23.94 -7.91 -3.33
N ASP A 196 -22.80 -7.43 -3.83
CA ASP A 196 -22.56 -6.01 -4.10
C ASP A 196 -23.70 -5.41 -4.94
N ILE A 197 -24.30 -4.34 -4.42
CA ILE A 197 -25.40 -3.60 -5.04
C ILE A 197 -25.00 -2.88 -6.34
N VAL A 198 -23.77 -2.37 -6.43
CA VAL A 198 -23.39 -1.43 -7.50
C VAL A 198 -23.38 -2.10 -8.89
N PRO A 199 -22.87 -3.33 -9.05
CA PRO A 199 -23.04 -4.08 -10.30
C PRO A 199 -24.48 -4.35 -10.70
N GLN A 200 -25.46 -4.21 -9.82
CA GLN A 200 -26.87 -4.46 -10.15
C GLN A 200 -27.60 -3.23 -10.70
N VAL A 201 -26.91 -2.10 -10.80
CA VAL A 201 -27.48 -0.81 -11.23
C VAL A 201 -26.63 -0.14 -12.32
N PRO A 202 -27.24 0.71 -13.18
CA PRO A 202 -28.67 0.78 -13.50
C PRO A 202 -29.26 -0.58 -13.89
N THR A 203 -30.56 -0.78 -13.71
CA THR A 203 -31.18 -2.11 -13.85
C THR A 203 -31.36 -2.51 -15.32
N PHE A 204 -31.53 -3.81 -15.60
CA PHE A 204 -31.84 -4.29 -16.95
C PHE A 204 -33.17 -3.72 -17.50
N MET A 205 -34.13 -3.40 -16.62
CA MET A 205 -35.40 -2.77 -17.02
C MET A 205 -35.20 -1.39 -17.68
N GLU A 206 -34.04 -0.77 -17.45
CA GLU A 206 -33.66 0.53 -18.03
C GLU A 206 -32.83 0.37 -19.32
N ASN A 207 -32.76 -0.84 -19.89
CA ASN A 207 -31.99 -1.22 -21.08
C ASN A 207 -30.47 -1.12 -20.94
N TYR A 208 -29.95 -1.13 -19.72
CA TYR A 208 -28.52 -1.22 -19.45
C TYR A 208 -28.05 -2.68 -19.41
N VAL A 209 -26.85 -2.94 -19.91
CA VAL A 209 -26.19 -4.26 -19.84
C VAL A 209 -24.69 -4.11 -19.54
N HIS A 210 -24.12 -5.12 -18.91
CA HIS A 210 -22.68 -5.18 -18.64
C HIS A 210 -21.85 -5.52 -19.87
N VAL A 211 -20.62 -4.98 -19.87
CA VAL A 211 -19.54 -5.36 -20.79
C VAL A 211 -18.53 -6.25 -20.08
N GLY A 212 -17.93 -7.18 -20.82
CA GLY A 212 -16.82 -8.02 -20.35
C GLY A 212 -17.24 -9.29 -19.60
N ILE A 213 -16.23 -10.08 -19.26
CA ILE A 213 -16.40 -11.34 -18.53
C ILE A 213 -16.52 -11.03 -17.04
N GLU A 214 -17.58 -11.52 -16.41
CA GLU A 214 -17.75 -11.41 -14.96
C GLU A 214 -16.92 -12.48 -14.25
N ILE A 215 -16.12 -12.03 -13.29
CA ILE A 215 -15.42 -12.86 -12.32
C ILE A 215 -16.08 -12.62 -10.97
N TRP A 216 -16.94 -13.54 -10.57
CA TRP A 216 -17.76 -13.41 -9.37
C TRP A 216 -17.15 -14.18 -8.20
N TYR A 217 -16.92 -13.48 -7.09
CA TYR A 217 -16.47 -14.05 -5.82
C TYR A 217 -17.68 -14.18 -4.88
N PRO A 218 -18.38 -15.33 -4.84
CA PRO A 218 -19.61 -15.47 -4.05
C PRO A 218 -19.38 -15.36 -2.54
N ASN A 219 -18.16 -15.68 -2.08
CA ASN A 219 -17.77 -15.69 -0.67
C ASN A 219 -16.44 -14.96 -0.44
N ASN A 220 -16.04 -14.84 0.82
CA ASN A 220 -14.79 -14.19 1.26
C ASN A 220 -13.55 -15.11 1.17
N ASP A 221 -13.69 -16.34 0.69
CA ASP A 221 -12.63 -17.37 0.65
C ASP A 221 -11.74 -17.32 -0.60
N LEU A 222 -11.85 -16.24 -1.38
CA LEU A 222 -11.16 -16.03 -2.67
C LEU A 222 -11.49 -17.08 -3.75
N THR A 223 -12.48 -17.94 -3.54
CA THR A 223 -13.01 -18.77 -4.61
C THR A 223 -13.83 -17.90 -5.57
N TYR A 224 -13.64 -18.12 -6.87
CA TYR A 224 -14.35 -17.36 -7.89
C TYR A 224 -15.00 -18.26 -8.93
N ARG A 225 -16.04 -17.71 -9.54
CA ARG A 225 -16.73 -18.26 -10.69
C ARG A 225 -16.51 -17.32 -11.87
N GLN A 226 -16.02 -17.87 -12.98
CA GLN A 226 -16.01 -17.16 -14.26
C GLN A 226 -17.38 -17.36 -14.93
N CYS A 227 -18.10 -16.27 -15.10
CA CYS A 227 -19.45 -16.24 -15.64
C CYS A 227 -19.35 -16.03 -17.14
N LEU A 228 -19.54 -17.12 -17.89
CA LEU A 228 -19.33 -17.16 -19.33
C LEU A 228 -20.67 -17.11 -20.05
N LEU A 229 -20.96 -16.00 -20.73
CA LEU A 229 -22.00 -15.97 -21.76
C LEU A 229 -21.52 -15.14 -22.96
N ALA A 230 -21.97 -15.59 -24.14
CA ALA A 230 -21.83 -14.90 -25.41
C ALA A 230 -23.20 -14.28 -25.79
N PRO A 231 -23.20 -13.18 -26.57
CA PRO A 231 -24.44 -12.56 -27.05
C PRO A 231 -25.43 -13.60 -27.63
N PRO A 232 -26.74 -13.45 -27.38
CA PRO A 232 -27.42 -12.23 -26.93
C PRO A 232 -27.58 -12.10 -25.40
N VAL A 233 -27.02 -13.02 -24.61
CA VAL A 233 -27.12 -12.97 -23.14
C VAL A 233 -25.87 -12.28 -22.60
N TYR A 234 -26.03 -11.02 -22.21
CA TYR A 234 -24.93 -10.17 -21.75
C TYR A 234 -24.52 -10.42 -20.28
N GLU A 235 -25.38 -11.09 -19.49
CA GLU A 235 -25.19 -11.31 -18.05
C GLU A 235 -25.69 -12.71 -17.63
N ASP A 236 -24.88 -13.42 -16.84
CA ASP A 236 -25.23 -14.77 -16.35
C ASP A 236 -26.19 -14.69 -15.15
N PRO A 237 -27.45 -15.15 -15.29
CA PRO A 237 -28.42 -15.08 -14.21
C PRO A 237 -28.06 -15.95 -13.00
N THR A 238 -27.09 -16.87 -13.16
CA THR A 238 -26.61 -17.77 -12.09
C THR A 238 -25.40 -17.23 -11.34
N CYS A 239 -24.88 -16.05 -11.70
CA CYS A 239 -23.78 -15.37 -11.03
C CYS A 239 -24.26 -14.28 -10.08
N SER A 240 -23.59 -13.11 -10.00
CA SER A 240 -24.00 -12.04 -9.09
C SER A 240 -25.44 -11.57 -9.32
N PHE A 241 -25.96 -11.69 -10.54
CA PHE A 241 -27.37 -11.40 -10.84
C PHE A 241 -28.37 -12.27 -10.04
N SER A 242 -27.95 -13.46 -9.59
CA SER A 242 -28.77 -14.30 -8.69
C SER A 242 -29.02 -13.67 -7.31
N GLN A 243 -28.23 -12.65 -6.94
CA GLN A 243 -28.27 -12.00 -5.63
C GLN A 243 -29.12 -10.72 -5.61
N VAL A 244 -29.80 -10.36 -6.71
CA VAL A 244 -30.58 -9.10 -6.85
C VAL A 244 -31.63 -8.88 -5.74
N LEU A 245 -32.12 -9.94 -5.10
CA LEU A 245 -33.09 -9.85 -3.99
C LEU A 245 -32.46 -9.67 -2.60
N ASN A 246 -31.14 -9.76 -2.49
CA ASN A 246 -30.41 -9.73 -1.22
C ASN A 246 -29.11 -8.92 -1.39
N LEU A 247 -29.22 -7.60 -1.59
CA LEU A 247 -28.07 -6.73 -1.88
C LEU A 247 -27.45 -6.12 -0.62
N ASP A 248 -26.12 -5.96 -0.63
CA ASP A 248 -25.36 -5.37 0.47
C ASP A 248 -24.34 -4.35 -0.05
N ILE A 249 -24.38 -3.16 0.55
CA ILE A 249 -23.43 -2.11 0.26
C ILE A 249 -22.06 -2.33 0.94
N ALA A 250 -22.00 -3.10 2.03
CA ALA A 250 -20.72 -3.43 2.66
C ALA A 250 -19.87 -4.34 1.76
N ALA A 251 -20.51 -5.25 1.01
CA ALA A 251 -19.85 -6.07 -0.01
C ALA A 251 -19.18 -5.22 -1.11
N HIS A 252 -19.71 -4.01 -1.40
CA HIS A 252 -19.11 -3.08 -2.34
C HIS A 252 -17.73 -2.57 -1.90
N MET A 253 -17.39 -2.65 -0.62
CA MET A 253 -16.12 -2.14 -0.11
C MET A 253 -15.02 -3.21 -0.13
N LEU A 254 -15.38 -4.50 -0.24
CA LEU A 254 -14.47 -5.63 -0.07
C LEU A 254 -14.17 -6.28 -1.43
N TYR A 255 -12.90 -6.32 -1.81
CA TYR A 255 -12.46 -6.94 -3.07
C TYR A 255 -11.15 -7.69 -2.85
N LEU A 256 -11.14 -8.98 -3.19
CA LEU A 256 -9.97 -9.86 -3.05
C LEU A 256 -9.41 -9.92 -1.61
N GLY A 257 -10.30 -9.85 -0.61
CA GLY A 257 -9.92 -9.87 0.81
C GLY A 257 -9.48 -8.51 1.38
N TYR A 258 -9.53 -7.43 0.60
CA TYR A 258 -9.12 -6.09 1.03
C TYR A 258 -10.28 -5.09 0.96
N SER A 259 -10.34 -4.18 1.93
CA SER A 259 -11.20 -2.99 1.82
C SER A 259 -10.60 -2.02 0.83
N ILE A 260 -11.16 -1.93 -0.37
CA ILE A 260 -10.53 -1.25 -1.52
C ILE A 260 -10.36 0.27 -1.31
N THR A 261 -11.12 0.89 -0.42
CA THR A 261 -10.99 2.33 -0.11
C THR A 261 -10.07 2.61 1.08
N ASN A 262 -9.72 1.61 1.88
CA ASN A 262 -9.03 1.79 3.17
C ASN A 262 -7.56 1.33 3.13
N LEU A 263 -6.96 1.20 1.95
CA LEU A 263 -5.53 0.83 1.82
C LEU A 263 -4.60 2.05 1.79
N CYS A 264 -5.17 3.25 1.73
CA CYS A 264 -4.45 4.51 1.88
C CYS A 264 -4.28 4.84 3.38
N PRO A 265 -3.14 5.39 3.80
CA PRO A 265 -2.95 5.82 5.19
C PRO A 265 -3.95 6.92 5.57
N ILE A 266 -4.64 6.74 6.71
CA ILE A 266 -5.43 7.79 7.34
C ILE A 266 -4.43 8.70 8.07
N GLU A 267 -4.12 9.86 7.49
CA GLU A 267 -3.33 10.95 8.10
C GLU A 267 -2.06 10.50 8.85
N CYS A 268 -0.88 10.59 8.21
CA CYS A 268 0.32 10.94 8.97
C CYS A 268 0.52 12.47 8.84
N PRO A 269 0.28 13.26 9.89
CA PRO A 269 0.95 14.54 10.01
C PRO A 269 2.46 14.26 9.90
N LEU A 270 3.18 15.10 9.16
CA LEU A 270 4.63 15.06 8.97
C LEU A 270 5.46 15.21 10.28
N SER A 271 4.92 14.85 11.44
CA SER A 271 5.55 14.99 12.76
C SER A 271 5.66 13.70 13.58
N GLU A 272 5.10 12.54 13.17
CA GLU A 272 5.09 11.34 14.04
C GLU A 272 5.38 9.99 13.34
N CYS A 273 6.11 9.96 12.22
CA CYS A 273 6.61 8.69 11.66
C CYS A 273 7.90 8.23 12.37
N THR A 274 7.75 7.80 13.62
CA THR A 274 8.70 6.88 14.28
C THR A 274 7.92 5.65 14.71
N GLY A 275 8.16 4.52 14.03
CA GLY A 275 7.74 3.20 14.49
C GLY A 275 6.64 2.57 13.64
N CYS A 276 7.02 1.60 12.80
CA CYS A 276 6.11 0.53 12.40
C CYS A 276 5.80 -0.34 13.63
N PRO A 277 4.54 -0.68 13.93
CA PRO A 277 4.25 -1.84 14.76
C PRO A 277 4.00 -3.07 13.91
N VAL A 278 4.48 -4.16 14.49
CA VAL A 278 4.54 -5.55 14.07
C VAL A 278 3.18 -6.24 14.29
N ASN A 279 2.88 -7.25 13.47
CA ASN A 279 1.94 -8.37 13.63
C ASN A 279 0.69 -8.20 14.54
N LEU A 280 -0.48 -8.26 13.91
CA LEU A 280 -1.76 -8.51 14.59
C LEU A 280 -2.05 -10.01 14.68
N GLU A 281 -1.56 -10.66 15.73
CA GLU A 281 -2.21 -11.84 16.30
C GLU A 281 -2.47 -11.60 17.79
N LYS A 282 -3.73 -11.81 18.21
CA LYS A 282 -4.29 -11.86 19.57
C LYS A 282 -4.62 -10.53 20.26
N MET A 283 -5.93 -10.23 20.34
CA MET A 283 -6.54 -9.60 21.53
C MET A 283 -7.94 -10.18 21.73
N ASN A 284 -8.20 -10.69 22.95
CA ASN A 284 -9.45 -11.29 23.40
C ASN A 284 -10.43 -10.24 23.95
N ASP A 285 -11.71 -10.64 23.98
CA ASP A 285 -12.85 -9.92 24.56
C ASP A 285 -12.63 -9.52 26.03
N GLY A 286 -12.76 -8.23 26.32
CA GLY A 286 -12.90 -7.73 27.68
C GLY A 286 -12.32 -6.34 27.92
N ASP A 287 -12.83 -5.31 27.24
CA ASP A 287 -12.73 -3.90 27.72
C ASP A 287 -13.76 -3.00 27.03
N LEU A 288 -15.04 -3.37 27.12
CA LEU A 288 -16.18 -2.51 26.77
C LEU A 288 -16.64 -1.74 28.03
N GLY A 289 -16.01 -0.61 28.36
CA GLY A 289 -16.37 0.10 29.59
C GLY A 289 -15.96 1.56 29.78
N ALA A 290 -15.12 2.15 28.93
CA ALA A 290 -14.56 3.49 29.18
C ALA A 290 -14.69 4.50 28.02
N ALA A 291 -15.51 4.23 26.99
CA ALA A 291 -15.59 5.05 25.77
C ALA A 291 -16.89 5.88 25.60
N THR A 292 -17.59 6.25 26.68
CA THR A 292 -18.91 6.94 26.58
C THR A 292 -18.95 8.39 27.08
N LYS A 293 -17.82 9.04 27.39
CA LYS A 293 -17.82 10.47 27.82
C LYS A 293 -16.97 11.46 27.00
N THR A 294 -16.31 11.03 25.94
CA THR A 294 -15.43 11.90 25.11
C THR A 294 -16.06 12.36 23.77
N ASN A 295 -17.27 11.90 23.45
CA ASN A 295 -17.88 12.10 22.12
C ASN A 295 -18.54 13.47 21.85
N THR A 296 -18.72 14.34 22.84
CA THR A 296 -19.33 15.67 22.63
C THR A 296 -18.32 16.78 22.31
N VAL A 297 -17.02 16.56 22.56
CA VAL A 297 -15.96 17.53 22.24
C VAL A 297 -15.33 17.25 20.87
N LEU A 298 -15.23 15.98 20.46
CA LEU A 298 -14.70 15.58 19.15
C LEU A 298 -15.64 16.00 17.99
N ALA A 299 -16.96 15.86 18.17
CA ALA A 299 -17.98 16.25 17.19
C ALA A 299 -18.04 17.77 16.90
N ARG A 300 -17.59 18.61 17.84
CA ARG A 300 -17.46 20.07 17.62
C ARG A 300 -16.12 20.46 16.97
N ARG A 301 -15.06 19.65 17.11
CA ARG A 301 -13.77 19.86 16.42
C ARG A 301 -13.80 19.42 14.96
N THR A 302 -14.49 18.33 14.61
CA THR A 302 -14.70 17.91 13.20
C THR A 302 -15.49 18.92 12.37
N ARG A 303 -16.41 19.69 12.99
CA ARG A 303 -17.15 20.76 12.28
C ARG A 303 -16.30 22.01 12.02
N LYS A 304 -15.34 22.33 12.88
CA LYS A 304 -14.39 23.44 12.70
C LYS A 304 -13.28 23.08 11.68
N LEU A 305 -12.83 21.84 11.66
CA LEU A 305 -11.88 21.32 10.67
C LEU A 305 -12.50 21.16 9.27
N ARG A 306 -13.81 20.87 9.14
CA ARG A 306 -14.51 20.90 7.84
C ARG A 306 -14.57 22.30 7.20
N ILE A 307 -14.70 23.36 8.00
CA ILE A 307 -14.62 24.75 7.51
C ILE A 307 -13.18 25.08 7.11
N GLN A 308 -12.18 24.51 7.81
CA GLN A 308 -10.77 24.65 7.45
C GLN A 308 -10.41 23.88 6.16
N HIS A 309 -11.07 22.75 5.88
CA HIS A 309 -10.93 21.99 4.63
C HIS A 309 -11.56 22.72 3.42
N LEU A 310 -12.70 23.40 3.63
CA LEU A 310 -13.27 24.32 2.63
C LEU A 310 -12.39 25.57 2.41
N LEU A 311 -11.64 25.99 3.42
CA LEU A 311 -10.67 27.08 3.30
C LEU A 311 -9.35 26.64 2.63
N TYR A 312 -8.94 25.38 2.78
CA TYR A 312 -7.74 24.85 2.11
C TYR A 312 -7.94 24.64 0.59
N ASN A 313 -9.14 24.20 0.19
CA ASN A 313 -9.54 24.22 -1.22
C ASN A 313 -9.58 25.64 -1.79
N ASN A 314 -9.88 26.66 -0.97
CA ASN A 314 -9.80 28.07 -1.35
C ASN A 314 -8.36 28.61 -1.47
N VAL A 315 -7.38 27.98 -0.79
CA VAL A 315 -5.95 28.33 -0.95
C VAL A 315 -5.38 27.74 -2.24
N LEU A 316 -5.85 26.57 -2.68
CA LEU A 316 -5.55 26.01 -4.00
C LEU A 316 -6.26 26.78 -5.13
N LEU A 317 -7.50 27.26 -4.91
CA LEU A 317 -8.23 28.13 -5.84
C LEU A 317 -7.58 29.52 -6.02
N ARG A 318 -6.91 30.08 -5.00
CA ARG A 318 -6.18 31.36 -5.11
C ARG A 318 -4.77 31.24 -5.69
N LYS A 319 -4.26 30.02 -5.90
CA LYS A 319 -2.96 29.75 -6.54
C LYS A 319 -3.06 29.22 -7.98
N GLY A 320 -4.21 29.34 -8.64
CA GLY A 320 -4.32 29.21 -10.09
C GLY A 320 -4.05 27.81 -10.67
N LEU A 321 -4.33 26.73 -9.94
CA LEU A 321 -4.16 25.34 -10.42
C LEU A 321 -5.45 24.69 -10.95
N LEU A 322 -6.45 25.49 -11.33
CA LEU A 322 -7.61 25.10 -12.11
C LEU A 322 -7.69 26.09 -13.27
N MET A 323 -7.25 25.69 -14.47
CA MET A 323 -7.37 26.55 -15.64
C MET A 323 -8.51 26.03 -16.52
N ASP A 324 -9.62 26.78 -16.52
CA ASP A 324 -10.38 27.01 -17.74
C ASP A 324 -9.40 27.64 -18.75
N GLY A 325 -9.42 27.16 -20.00
CA GLY A 325 -8.33 27.35 -20.96
C GLY A 325 -7.83 28.79 -21.09
N ILE A 326 -6.58 29.01 -20.68
CA ILE A 326 -5.67 30.09 -21.08
C ILE A 326 -4.28 29.53 -20.83
N CYS A 327 -3.33 29.89 -21.69
CA CYS A 327 -1.93 29.56 -21.54
C CYS A 327 -1.44 29.61 -20.09
N PRO A 328 -0.60 28.65 -19.65
CA PRO A 328 0.02 28.69 -18.33
C PRO A 328 0.55 30.10 -18.06
N GLY A 329 0.21 30.68 -16.90
CA GLY A 329 0.52 32.08 -16.56
C GLY A 329 2.02 32.40 -16.48
N HIS A 330 2.87 31.44 -16.81
CA HIS A 330 4.31 31.49 -16.73
C HIS A 330 5.02 31.27 -18.08
N CYS A 331 4.32 31.31 -19.22
CA CYS A 331 4.96 31.39 -20.54
C CYS A 331 5.67 32.76 -20.73
N ASP A 332 6.73 32.81 -21.55
CA ASP A 332 7.59 34.00 -21.77
C ASP A 332 6.98 35.15 -22.57
N GLY A 333 5.65 35.18 -22.72
CA GLY A 333 4.93 36.20 -23.47
C GLY A 333 4.77 35.89 -24.97
N SER A 334 5.43 34.84 -25.49
CA SER A 334 5.21 34.33 -26.86
C SER A 334 3.89 33.56 -27.04
N GLY A 335 3.11 33.44 -25.97
CA GLY A 335 1.89 32.65 -25.92
C GLY A 335 2.17 31.14 -25.82
N CYS A 336 1.10 30.37 -25.88
CA CYS A 336 1.13 28.92 -25.90
C CYS A 336 0.34 28.39 -27.09
N ASP A 337 0.50 27.11 -27.38
CA ASP A 337 -0.41 26.39 -28.26
C ASP A 337 -1.76 26.18 -27.57
N GLU A 338 -2.84 26.60 -28.23
CA GLU A 338 -4.18 26.65 -27.64
C GLU A 338 -4.81 25.26 -27.41
N VAL A 339 -4.25 24.21 -28.04
CA VAL A 339 -4.75 22.83 -27.95
C VAL A 339 -3.92 22.03 -26.96
N THR A 340 -2.60 22.19 -26.97
CA THR A 340 -1.66 21.41 -26.16
C THR A 340 -1.21 22.14 -24.89
N GLY A 341 -1.40 23.46 -24.81
CA GLY A 341 -0.95 24.29 -23.70
C GLY A 341 0.55 24.62 -23.68
N ILE A 342 1.32 24.12 -24.66
CA ILE A 342 2.79 24.23 -24.71
C ILE A 342 3.22 25.67 -24.99
N CYS A 343 4.10 26.23 -24.16
CA CYS A 343 4.63 27.57 -24.33
C CYS A 343 5.56 27.65 -25.56
N LYS A 344 5.29 28.55 -26.51
CA LYS A 344 6.00 28.59 -27.80
C LYS A 344 7.45 29.10 -27.69
N GLY A 345 7.72 29.97 -26.73
CA GLY A 345 9.04 30.50 -26.36
C GLY A 345 9.59 29.94 -25.05
N GLY A 346 8.88 28.99 -24.44
CA GLY A 346 9.22 28.44 -23.13
C GLY A 346 8.80 29.36 -21.97
N CYS A 347 9.41 29.15 -20.81
CA CYS A 347 8.99 29.79 -19.57
C CYS A 347 9.50 31.22 -19.43
N SER A 348 8.70 32.08 -18.79
CA SER A 348 9.02 33.47 -18.47
C SER A 348 10.37 33.62 -17.76
N ASN A 349 10.94 34.81 -17.78
CA ASN A 349 12.23 35.12 -17.15
C ASN A 349 12.24 35.06 -15.61
N SER A 350 11.15 34.60 -15.00
CA SER A 350 11.19 34.15 -13.62
C SER A 350 11.83 32.75 -13.63
N ASN A 351 13.06 32.59 -13.12
CA ASN A 351 13.74 31.29 -13.01
C ASN A 351 13.05 30.36 -11.98
N LEU A 352 11.73 30.44 -11.87
CA LEU A 352 10.86 29.81 -10.90
C LEU A 352 10.04 28.70 -11.55
N TRP A 353 10.07 28.53 -12.87
CA TRP A 353 9.24 27.56 -13.60
C TRP A 353 9.99 26.89 -14.75
N TRP A 354 9.70 25.61 -14.97
CA TRP A 354 10.27 24.78 -16.03
C TRP A 354 9.22 23.82 -16.63
N GLY A 355 9.59 23.11 -17.70
CA GLY A 355 8.71 22.20 -18.43
C GLY A 355 8.05 22.86 -19.64
N GLN A 356 7.56 22.04 -20.58
CA GLN A 356 6.95 22.53 -21.83
C GLN A 356 5.69 23.39 -21.61
N LEU A 357 5.03 23.18 -20.47
CA LEU A 357 3.86 23.94 -20.02
C LEU A 357 4.21 25.00 -18.97
N CYS A 358 5.46 25.09 -18.50
CA CYS A 358 5.87 26.05 -17.47
C CYS A 358 5.02 26.02 -16.19
N ASP A 359 4.53 24.83 -15.85
CA ASP A 359 3.68 24.51 -14.71
C ASP A 359 4.47 23.85 -13.57
N GLN A 360 5.73 23.46 -13.83
CA GLN A 360 6.59 22.87 -12.83
C GLN A 360 7.39 23.97 -12.12
N PRO A 361 7.20 24.19 -10.81
CA PRO A 361 8.02 25.15 -10.11
C PRO A 361 9.46 24.64 -10.00
N CYS A 362 10.44 25.53 -10.20
CA CYS A 362 11.80 25.28 -9.77
C CYS A 362 11.78 25.13 -8.24
N LEU A 363 12.32 24.03 -7.73
CA LEU A 363 12.47 23.83 -6.29
C LEU A 363 13.32 24.99 -5.75
N GLY A 364 12.76 25.75 -4.79
CA GLY A 364 13.28 27.04 -4.31
C GLY A 364 14.60 26.98 -3.54
N HIS A 365 15.44 25.99 -3.85
CA HIS A 365 16.72 25.69 -3.20
C HIS A 365 17.91 25.81 -4.16
N CYS A 366 17.69 26.18 -5.44
CA CYS A 366 18.76 26.55 -6.37
C CYS A 366 19.33 27.95 -6.04
N ASP A 367 20.65 28.12 -6.08
CA ASP A 367 21.29 29.42 -5.85
C ASP A 367 21.10 30.38 -7.04
N GLY A 368 20.60 31.58 -6.75
CA GLY A 368 20.68 32.81 -7.55
C GLY A 368 20.15 32.83 -9.00
N MET A 369 19.93 31.67 -9.63
CA MET A 369 19.65 31.54 -11.07
C MET A 369 18.55 30.51 -11.39
N GLY A 370 17.87 29.98 -10.36
CA GLY A 370 16.77 29.04 -10.51
C GLY A 370 17.11 27.79 -11.31
N CYS A 371 16.14 27.20 -12.01
CA CYS A 371 16.31 25.94 -12.72
C CYS A 371 16.26 26.07 -14.26
N ARG A 372 16.93 25.14 -14.93
CA ARG A 372 16.94 25.00 -16.38
C ARG A 372 15.53 24.65 -16.85
N LYS A 373 15.07 25.36 -17.88
CA LYS A 373 13.68 25.31 -18.34
C LYS A 373 13.29 23.97 -18.99
N ASP A 374 14.26 23.22 -19.48
CA ASP A 374 14.07 21.95 -20.19
C ASP A 374 13.91 20.73 -19.25
N ASN A 375 14.62 20.71 -18.12
CA ASN A 375 14.72 19.53 -17.25
C ASN A 375 14.61 19.81 -15.75
N GLY A 376 14.44 21.07 -15.34
CA GLY A 376 14.25 21.44 -13.94
C GLY A 376 15.51 21.32 -13.08
N LEU A 377 16.66 20.99 -13.66
CA LEU A 377 17.94 20.96 -12.96
C LEU A 377 18.36 22.38 -12.58
N CYS A 378 19.01 22.58 -11.44
CA CYS A 378 19.50 23.92 -11.10
C CYS A 378 20.49 24.42 -12.17
N ALA A 379 20.35 25.69 -12.57
CA ALA A 379 21.31 26.31 -13.50
C ALA A 379 22.70 26.51 -12.84
N GLY A 380 22.72 26.58 -11.51
CA GLY A 380 23.92 26.59 -10.65
C GLY A 380 23.92 25.42 -9.65
N ARG A 381 24.42 25.66 -8.43
CA ARG A 381 24.41 24.67 -7.34
C ARG A 381 23.21 24.91 -6.41
N CYS A 382 22.97 23.99 -5.48
CA CYS A 382 22.05 24.25 -4.36
C CYS A 382 22.60 25.39 -3.50
N SER A 383 21.72 26.27 -3.05
CA SER A 383 22.08 27.42 -2.23
C SER A 383 22.83 26.99 -0.97
N ASP A 384 23.91 27.71 -0.64
CA ASP A 384 24.84 27.36 0.43
C ASP A 384 24.17 27.29 1.82
N ASN A 385 23.10 28.06 2.01
CA ASN A 385 22.33 28.10 3.26
C ASN A 385 21.23 27.03 3.37
N THR A 386 21.15 26.12 2.39
CA THR A 386 20.06 25.15 2.29
C THR A 386 20.61 23.75 2.59
N LYS A 387 19.93 22.96 3.44
CA LYS A 387 20.30 21.56 3.74
C LYS A 387 19.93 20.62 2.57
N TRP A 388 20.14 21.03 1.32
CA TRP A 388 19.74 20.27 0.14
C TRP A 388 20.91 19.97 -0.80
N TRP A 389 20.82 18.86 -1.52
CA TRP A 389 21.79 18.31 -2.46
C TRP A 389 21.08 17.60 -3.62
N SER A 390 21.85 17.15 -4.61
CA SER A 390 21.46 16.68 -5.95
C SER A 390 21.48 17.80 -7.00
N ASP A 391 21.52 17.42 -8.29
CA ASP A 391 21.44 18.36 -9.41
C ASP A 391 20.10 19.13 -9.48
N GLN A 392 19.08 18.66 -8.75
CA GLN A 392 17.76 19.29 -8.62
C GLN A 392 17.55 19.95 -7.25
N CYS A 393 18.47 19.76 -6.30
CA CYS A 393 18.36 20.26 -4.93
C CYS A 393 17.08 19.80 -4.21
N ASP A 394 16.65 18.57 -4.52
CA ASP A 394 15.43 17.92 -4.03
C ASP A 394 15.70 16.93 -2.89
N LYS A 395 16.98 16.61 -2.63
CA LYS A 395 17.37 15.71 -1.54
C LYS A 395 17.89 16.50 -0.37
N HIS A 396 17.44 16.16 0.83
CA HIS A 396 17.91 16.81 2.04
C HIS A 396 19.21 16.14 2.53
N CYS A 397 20.13 16.93 3.08
CA CYS A 397 21.28 16.44 3.81
C CYS A 397 20.80 15.62 5.02
N GLY A 398 21.57 14.63 5.46
CA GLY A 398 21.27 13.92 6.71
C GLY A 398 20.97 14.89 7.86
N GLY A 399 19.93 14.58 8.65
CA GLY A 399 19.49 15.44 9.77
C GLY A 399 20.59 15.73 10.80
N HIS A 400 21.60 14.86 10.84
CA HIS A 400 22.67 14.81 11.82
C HIS A 400 24.06 15.02 11.21
N CYS A 401 24.22 15.87 10.18
CA CYS A 401 25.55 16.39 9.81
C CYS A 401 26.02 17.42 10.85
N ASP A 402 27.32 17.52 11.12
CA ASP A 402 27.98 18.35 12.17
C ASP A 402 27.86 19.89 12.04
N GLY A 403 26.80 20.39 11.40
CA GLY A 403 26.56 21.81 11.18
C GLY A 403 27.26 22.38 9.95
N SER A 404 28.17 21.64 9.29
CA SER A 404 28.84 22.04 8.04
C SER A 404 28.05 21.78 6.75
N GLY A 405 26.81 21.26 6.89
CA GLY A 405 25.99 20.82 5.76
C GLY A 405 26.55 19.58 5.07
N CYS A 406 26.06 19.30 3.86
CA CYS A 406 26.53 18.19 3.04
C CYS A 406 26.99 18.65 1.65
N ASN A 407 27.86 17.85 1.04
CA ASN A 407 28.32 18.02 -0.33
C ASN A 407 27.12 18.05 -1.27
N LYS A 408 27.04 19.08 -2.09
CA LYS A 408 25.86 19.35 -2.92
C LYS A 408 25.65 18.35 -4.07
N ALA A 409 26.69 17.65 -4.49
CA ALA A 409 26.62 16.63 -5.53
C ALA A 409 26.35 15.23 -4.96
N THR A 410 27.00 14.89 -3.85
CA THR A 410 26.94 13.52 -3.30
C THR A 410 26.03 13.36 -2.09
N GLY A 411 25.62 14.46 -1.45
CA GLY A 411 24.85 14.43 -0.20
C GLY A 411 25.68 14.13 1.04
N PHE A 412 27.00 14.07 0.91
CA PHE A 412 27.86 13.61 2.00
C PHE A 412 28.15 14.69 3.03
N CYS A 413 27.99 14.43 4.33
CA CYS A 413 28.29 15.43 5.36
C CYS A 413 29.75 15.91 5.27
N ASN A 414 29.97 17.23 5.19
CA ASN A 414 31.30 17.79 4.93
C ASN A 414 32.27 17.64 6.12
N GLY A 415 31.76 17.61 7.36
CA GLY A 415 32.52 17.38 8.59
C GLY A 415 32.15 16.09 9.34
N GLY A 416 31.35 15.22 8.72
CA GLY A 416 30.85 13.98 9.31
C GLY A 416 29.59 14.18 10.17
N CYS A 417 29.28 13.19 11.03
CA CYS A 417 28.06 13.19 11.82
C CYS A 417 28.16 14.06 13.07
N SER A 418 27.09 14.81 13.37
CA SER A 418 26.90 15.53 14.63
C SER A 418 26.88 14.54 15.78
N ASP A 419 27.68 14.78 16.81
CA ASP A 419 27.90 13.87 17.94
C ASP A 419 28.38 12.49 17.47
N LYS A 420 29.67 12.42 17.10
CA LYS A 420 30.36 11.25 16.51
C LYS A 420 30.13 9.89 17.18
N ALA A 421 29.57 9.88 18.39
CA ALA A 421 29.26 8.70 19.19
C ALA A 421 27.81 8.19 19.06
N ILE A 422 26.90 8.95 18.42
CA ILE A 422 25.46 8.67 18.40
C ILE A 422 24.95 8.37 16.98
N TRP A 423 25.69 8.72 15.93
CA TRP A 423 25.27 8.52 14.54
C TRP A 423 26.40 7.97 13.68
N TRP A 424 26.06 7.03 12.80
CA TRP A 424 26.96 6.44 11.83
C TRP A 424 26.32 6.41 10.44
N GLU A 425 27.07 5.88 9.47
CA GLU A 425 26.92 6.06 8.03
C GLU A 425 27.66 7.31 7.56
N LEU A 426 28.97 7.17 7.35
CA LEU A 426 29.98 8.21 7.04
C LEU A 426 29.58 9.24 5.97
N LYS A 427 28.58 8.90 5.18
CA LYS A 427 28.04 9.69 4.08
C LYS A 427 26.81 10.49 4.52
N CYS A 428 25.84 9.89 5.19
CA CYS A 428 24.53 10.51 5.41
C CYS A 428 24.12 10.64 6.87
N CYS A 429 24.79 9.96 7.81
CA CYS A 429 24.51 10.07 9.25
C CYS A 429 23.04 9.80 9.62
N ASN A 430 22.40 8.85 8.93
CA ASN A 430 20.99 8.53 9.15
C ASN A 430 20.78 7.46 10.21
N ASN A 431 21.82 6.70 10.54
CA ASN A 431 21.69 5.56 11.43
C ASN A 431 22.16 5.93 12.84
N PRO A 432 21.32 5.79 13.88
CA PRO A 432 21.78 5.95 15.23
C PRO A 432 22.74 4.80 15.58
N CYS A 433 23.79 5.11 16.35
CA CYS A 433 24.55 4.11 17.06
C CYS A 433 23.61 3.39 18.02
N ILE A 434 23.64 2.06 18.02
CA ILE A 434 22.80 1.24 18.88
C ILE A 434 23.14 1.58 20.34
N GLY A 435 22.12 1.86 21.15
CA GLY A 435 22.25 2.36 22.53
C GLY A 435 22.84 1.36 23.54
N HIS A 436 23.36 0.22 23.07
CA HIS A 436 23.97 -0.84 23.87
C HIS A 436 25.49 -0.88 23.76
N CYS A 437 26.12 0.10 23.11
CA CYS A 437 27.58 0.31 23.17
C CYS A 437 28.01 0.79 24.57
N ASP A 438 29.24 0.48 24.99
CA ASP A 438 29.88 0.83 26.28
C ASP A 438 30.08 2.34 26.57
N GLY A 439 29.42 3.23 25.81
CA GLY A 439 29.55 4.68 25.92
C GLY A 439 30.70 5.29 25.10
N SER A 440 31.55 4.48 24.44
CA SER A 440 32.58 4.95 23.50
C SER A 440 32.05 5.31 22.11
N GLY A 441 30.74 5.21 21.93
CA GLY A 441 30.06 5.43 20.65
C GLY A 441 30.34 4.34 19.62
N CYS A 442 29.97 4.59 18.37
CA CYS A 442 30.19 3.66 17.29
C CYS A 442 30.99 4.26 16.13
N SER A 443 31.62 3.40 15.34
CA SER A 443 32.41 3.77 14.17
C SER A 443 31.51 4.39 13.11
N GLN A 444 31.87 5.59 12.64
CA GLN A 444 31.06 6.31 11.67
C GLN A 444 30.93 5.59 10.32
N SER A 445 31.86 4.70 9.97
CA SER A 445 31.84 3.96 8.70
C SER A 445 31.01 2.69 8.75
N THR A 446 30.97 2.02 9.90
CA THR A 446 30.48 0.64 10.03
C THR A 446 29.37 0.50 11.05
N GLY A 447 29.16 1.48 11.93
CA GLY A 447 28.22 1.39 13.04
C GLY A 447 28.67 0.51 14.19
N TYR A 448 29.93 0.06 14.18
CA TYR A 448 30.47 -0.87 15.17
C TYR A 448 30.81 -0.13 16.46
N CYS A 449 30.41 -0.64 17.62
CA CYS A 449 30.77 -0.05 18.91
C CYS A 449 32.29 -0.01 19.07
N ASN A 450 32.86 1.17 19.34
CA ASN A 450 34.32 1.36 19.36
C ASN A 450 35.01 0.61 20.51
N GLY A 451 34.31 0.44 21.63
CA GLY A 451 34.75 -0.30 22.83
C GLY A 451 33.95 -1.57 23.12
N GLY A 452 33.03 -1.94 22.21
CA GLY A 452 32.16 -3.12 22.36
C GLY A 452 30.85 -2.84 23.11
N CYS A 453 30.17 -3.90 23.52
CA CYS A 453 28.87 -3.80 24.18
C CYS A 453 29.04 -3.42 25.65
N ALA A 454 28.13 -2.62 26.17
CA ALA A 454 28.17 -2.18 27.56
C ALA A 454 28.06 -3.36 28.55
N ASP A 455 28.83 -3.28 29.63
CA ASP A 455 28.81 -4.26 30.72
C ASP A 455 27.40 -4.35 31.34
N ASN A 456 26.95 -5.57 31.65
CA ASN A 456 25.63 -5.90 32.22
C ASN A 456 24.41 -5.65 31.31
N THR A 457 24.60 -5.47 30.00
CA THR A 457 23.49 -5.47 29.06
C THR A 457 23.03 -6.89 28.74
N GLN A 458 21.73 -7.10 28.52
CA GLN A 458 21.19 -8.36 27.98
C GLN A 458 21.48 -8.49 26.48
N TRP A 459 22.55 -7.87 25.97
CA TRP A 459 22.82 -7.70 24.55
C TRP A 459 24.25 -8.12 24.21
N TRP A 460 24.41 -8.77 23.08
CA TRP A 460 25.68 -9.26 22.56
C TRP A 460 25.73 -9.10 21.03
N GLY A 461 26.92 -9.33 20.48
CA GLY A 461 27.18 -9.23 19.06
C GLY A 461 28.56 -8.62 18.87
N LYS A 462 29.42 -9.29 18.09
CA LYS A 462 30.85 -9.01 17.94
C LYS A 462 31.20 -7.56 17.51
N ALA A 463 30.21 -6.75 17.12
CA ALA A 463 30.42 -5.39 16.66
C ALA A 463 29.25 -4.42 16.91
N HIS A 464 27.99 -4.88 16.85
CA HIS A 464 26.81 -4.00 16.88
C HIS A 464 25.95 -4.08 18.15
N CYS A 465 26.12 -5.12 18.99
CA CYS A 465 25.36 -5.27 20.24
C CYS A 465 23.84 -5.27 20.03
N ASP A 466 23.40 -5.87 18.94
CA ASP A 466 22.03 -5.91 18.43
C ASP A 466 21.30 -7.23 18.71
N GLN A 467 22.00 -8.22 19.28
CA GLN A 467 21.43 -9.52 19.61
C GLN A 467 21.12 -9.60 21.10
N HIS A 468 19.91 -10.00 21.45
CA HIS A 468 19.55 -10.23 22.84
C HIS A 468 20.17 -11.54 23.31
N CYS A 469 20.66 -11.59 24.55
CA CYS A 469 21.06 -12.84 25.19
C CYS A 469 19.81 -13.73 25.27
N ILE A 470 19.76 -14.81 24.48
CA ILE A 470 18.65 -15.75 24.50
C ILE A 470 18.50 -16.28 25.94
N GLY A 471 17.28 -16.15 26.46
CA GLY A 471 16.97 -16.15 27.87
C GLY A 471 17.33 -17.42 28.61
N HIS A 472 17.41 -17.29 29.95
CA HIS A 472 17.63 -18.35 30.96
C HIS A 472 19.07 -18.55 31.48
N CYS A 473 19.99 -17.60 31.21
CA CYS A 473 21.25 -17.50 31.95
C CYS A 473 21.03 -17.19 33.45
N ASP A 474 21.94 -17.63 34.33
CA ASP A 474 21.88 -17.46 35.80
C ASP A 474 22.12 -16.01 36.32
N GLY A 475 21.43 -15.03 35.74
CA GLY A 475 21.45 -13.64 36.22
C GLY A 475 22.73 -12.83 35.94
N GLN A 476 23.78 -13.45 35.37
CA GLN A 476 25.07 -12.80 35.03
C GLN A 476 25.17 -12.33 33.56
N GLY A 477 24.04 -12.32 32.84
CA GLY A 477 24.01 -12.00 31.41
C GLY A 477 24.79 -13.01 30.55
N CYS A 478 25.14 -12.61 29.33
CA CYS A 478 25.92 -13.41 28.41
C CYS A 478 27.19 -12.68 27.94
N LYS A 479 28.18 -13.45 27.47
CA LYS A 479 29.43 -12.94 26.93
C LYS A 479 29.14 -12.16 25.66
N GLN A 480 29.49 -10.89 25.67
CA GLN A 480 29.11 -9.91 24.64
C GLN A 480 29.65 -10.23 23.24
N THR A 481 30.66 -11.10 23.14
CA THR A 481 31.26 -11.53 21.87
C THR A 481 30.66 -12.80 21.28
N THR A 482 30.11 -13.68 22.11
CA THR A 482 29.67 -15.03 21.69
C THR A 482 28.23 -15.35 22.03
N GLY A 483 27.58 -14.60 22.93
CA GLY A 483 26.22 -14.86 23.38
C GLY A 483 26.12 -15.89 24.51
N PHE A 484 27.26 -16.36 25.03
CA PHE A 484 27.31 -17.49 25.96
C PHE A 484 27.01 -17.05 27.39
N CYS A 485 26.18 -17.76 28.14
CA CYS A 485 25.88 -17.46 29.53
C CYS A 485 27.15 -17.49 30.40
N ASN A 486 27.46 -16.41 31.11
CA ASN A 486 28.68 -16.30 31.93
C ASN A 486 28.69 -17.27 33.14
N GLY A 487 27.50 -17.72 33.58
CA GLY A 487 27.30 -18.65 34.71
C GLY A 487 26.58 -19.94 34.35
N GLY A 488 26.40 -20.25 33.06
CA GLY A 488 25.59 -21.38 32.61
C GLY A 488 24.07 -21.13 32.70
N CYS A 489 23.28 -22.21 32.51
CA CYS A 489 21.82 -22.14 32.55
C CYS A 489 21.32 -22.10 34.00
N SER A 490 20.31 -21.29 34.26
CA SER A 490 19.77 -21.12 35.61
C SER A 490 19.16 -22.41 36.16
N ASP A 491 19.48 -22.74 37.41
CA ASP A 491 19.15 -24.01 38.08
C ASP A 491 17.64 -24.33 38.19
N ASN A 492 16.76 -23.34 37.97
CA ASN A 492 15.30 -23.48 38.05
C ASN A 492 14.59 -23.39 36.70
N THR A 493 15.34 -23.37 35.61
CA THR A 493 14.78 -23.16 34.27
C THR A 493 14.62 -24.51 33.58
N ARG A 494 13.52 -24.71 32.86
CA ARG A 494 13.31 -25.91 32.02
C ARG A 494 14.23 -25.89 30.81
N TRP A 495 15.47 -25.40 30.90
CA TRP A 495 16.29 -25.08 29.73
C TRP A 495 17.72 -25.62 29.88
N TRP A 496 18.30 -26.09 28.77
CA TRP A 496 19.62 -26.70 28.68
C TRP A 496 20.29 -26.34 27.34
N GLY A 497 21.59 -26.61 27.23
CA GLY A 497 22.40 -26.42 26.02
C GLY A 497 23.78 -25.91 26.39
N ASP A 498 24.81 -26.39 25.68
CA ASP A 498 26.23 -26.09 25.89
C ASP A 498 26.53 -24.58 25.72
N GLU A 499 26.17 -23.77 26.71
CA GLU A 499 26.50 -22.34 26.89
C GLU A 499 25.44 -21.30 26.43
N HIS A 500 24.39 -21.67 25.68
CA HIS A 500 23.32 -20.72 25.26
C HIS A 500 21.95 -20.91 25.92
N CYS A 501 21.71 -22.07 26.53
CA CYS A 501 20.47 -22.36 27.28
C CYS A 501 19.17 -22.18 26.46
N ASP A 502 19.23 -22.55 25.18
CA ASP A 502 18.17 -22.32 24.19
C ASP A 502 17.24 -23.53 23.97
N ARG A 503 17.47 -24.66 24.67
CA ARG A 503 16.67 -25.90 24.49
C ARG A 503 15.84 -26.21 25.72
N GLU A 504 14.55 -26.51 25.55
CA GLU A 504 13.71 -26.88 26.69
C GLU A 504 14.00 -28.34 27.14
N CYS A 505 14.05 -28.57 28.45
CA CYS A 505 14.01 -29.89 29.06
C CYS A 505 12.67 -30.55 28.71
N VAL A 506 12.72 -31.80 28.23
CA VAL A 506 11.52 -32.58 27.94
C VAL A 506 10.70 -32.74 29.22
N GLY A 507 9.41 -32.40 29.17
CA GLY A 507 8.50 -32.38 30.33
C GLY A 507 8.17 -33.76 30.95
N HIS A 508 8.92 -34.80 30.57
CA HIS A 508 8.73 -36.18 31.01
C HIS A 508 9.84 -36.66 31.96
N CYS A 509 10.72 -35.77 32.41
CA CYS A 509 11.65 -36.04 33.53
C CYS A 509 10.89 -36.15 34.87
N ASP A 510 11.32 -37.05 35.74
CA ASP A 510 10.73 -37.22 37.08
C ASP A 510 11.25 -36.15 38.07
N GLY A 511 10.50 -35.08 38.27
CA GLY A 511 10.61 -34.17 39.43
C GLY A 511 11.90 -33.34 39.63
N GLN A 512 13.00 -33.65 38.95
CA GLN A 512 14.32 -33.02 39.14
C GLN A 512 14.86 -32.31 37.88
N GLY A 513 14.00 -32.11 36.88
CA GLY A 513 14.38 -31.48 35.61
C GLY A 513 15.44 -32.28 34.82
N CYS A 514 16.11 -31.60 33.90
CA CYS A 514 17.18 -32.19 33.09
C CYS A 514 18.53 -31.52 33.37
N ASN A 515 19.63 -32.22 33.08
CA ASN A 515 20.98 -31.71 33.16
C ASN A 515 21.15 -30.57 32.16
N GLN A 516 21.68 -29.44 32.63
CA GLN A 516 21.75 -28.20 31.86
C GLN A 516 22.75 -28.25 30.68
N HIS A 517 23.66 -29.24 30.66
CA HIS A 517 24.63 -29.41 29.58
C HIS A 517 24.18 -30.51 28.60
N THR A 518 23.71 -31.64 29.12
CA THR A 518 23.40 -32.82 28.27
C THR A 518 21.93 -32.96 27.90
N GLY A 519 21.02 -32.29 28.60
CA GLY A 519 19.57 -32.45 28.45
C GLY A 519 19.00 -33.70 29.12
N TYR A 520 19.81 -34.44 29.87
CA TYR A 520 19.46 -35.76 30.40
C TYR A 520 18.64 -35.62 31.68
N CYS A 521 17.57 -36.39 31.84
CA CYS A 521 16.73 -36.27 33.03
C CYS A 521 17.46 -36.72 34.29
N ASN A 522 17.59 -35.83 35.29
CA ASN A 522 18.42 -36.06 36.48
C ASN A 522 17.91 -37.21 37.37
N ALA A 523 16.60 -37.45 37.38
CA ALA A 523 15.96 -38.52 38.17
C ALA A 523 15.22 -39.54 37.28
N GLY A 524 15.57 -39.61 36.00
CA GLY A 524 14.96 -40.53 35.04
C GLY A 524 13.58 -40.09 34.55
N CYS A 525 12.84 -41.03 33.95
CA CYS A 525 11.63 -40.74 33.18
C CYS A 525 10.34 -41.09 33.92
N ASN A 526 9.37 -40.19 33.89
CA ASN A 526 8.03 -40.41 34.44
C ASN A 526 7.21 -41.39 33.57
N GLY A 527 6.31 -42.16 34.18
CA GLY A 527 5.25 -42.93 33.50
C GLY A 527 5.75 -43.87 32.40
N LYS A 528 5.24 -43.70 31.18
CA LYS A 528 5.61 -44.54 30.02
C LYS A 528 6.78 -44.00 29.21
N TRP A 529 7.56 -43.05 29.73
CA TRP A 529 8.69 -42.48 28.99
C TRP A 529 10.00 -43.21 29.30
N TRP A 530 10.93 -43.24 28.35
CA TRP A 530 12.23 -43.91 28.44
C TRP A 530 13.29 -43.20 27.60
N GLY A 531 14.56 -43.59 27.81
CA GLY A 531 15.74 -42.96 27.21
C GLY A 531 16.34 -41.88 28.13
N LEU A 532 17.58 -41.46 27.85
CA LEU A 532 18.31 -40.51 28.71
C LEU A 532 17.61 -39.14 28.83
N ASN A 533 16.83 -38.76 27.81
CA ASN A 533 16.07 -37.51 27.76
C ASN A 533 14.56 -37.69 27.98
N CYS A 534 14.09 -38.92 28.16
CA CYS A 534 12.66 -39.24 28.31
C CYS A 534 11.78 -38.75 27.16
N ASP A 535 12.32 -38.73 25.95
CA ASP A 535 11.68 -38.32 24.70
C ASP A 535 10.97 -39.48 23.98
N ASN A 536 11.19 -40.73 24.42
CA ASN A 536 10.61 -41.91 23.81
C ASN A 536 9.50 -42.49 24.70
N SER A 537 8.38 -42.93 24.09
CA SER A 537 7.24 -43.51 24.81
C SER A 537 7.07 -45.02 24.60
N CYS A 538 6.81 -45.72 25.69
CA CYS A 538 6.37 -47.10 25.79
C CYS A 538 4.83 -47.17 25.70
N ALA A 539 4.23 -46.64 24.63
CA ALA A 539 2.76 -46.49 24.54
C ALA A 539 1.97 -47.80 24.75
N GLN A 540 2.59 -48.94 24.45
CA GLN A 540 2.00 -50.29 24.50
C GLN A 540 2.17 -50.99 25.87
N CYS A 541 2.94 -50.44 26.81
CA CYS A 541 3.13 -51.03 28.13
C CYS A 541 2.13 -50.45 29.15
N ASP A 542 1.90 -51.14 30.27
CA ASP A 542 1.28 -50.52 31.45
C ASP A 542 2.27 -49.56 32.14
N ASP A 543 1.77 -48.71 33.05
CA ASP A 543 2.58 -47.63 33.67
C ASP A 543 3.77 -48.16 34.50
N PHE A 544 3.76 -49.43 34.89
CA PHE A 544 4.80 -50.09 35.69
C PHE A 544 5.72 -51.01 34.86
N GLY A 545 5.40 -51.21 33.58
CA GLY A 545 6.05 -52.19 32.70
C GLY A 545 7.11 -51.61 31.77
N CYS A 546 7.31 -50.29 31.67
CA CYS A 546 8.28 -49.72 30.72
C CYS A 546 9.72 -49.74 31.29
N ASN A 547 10.62 -50.48 30.64
CA ASN A 547 12.05 -50.42 30.94
C ASN A 547 12.62 -49.06 30.50
N LYS A 548 13.18 -48.31 31.46
CA LYS A 548 13.60 -46.92 31.27
C LYS A 548 14.83 -46.73 30.39
N GLU A 549 15.65 -47.76 30.23
CA GLU A 549 16.87 -47.70 29.40
C GLU A 549 16.62 -48.20 27.98
N THR A 550 15.75 -49.21 27.81
CA THR A 550 15.60 -49.94 26.54
C THR A 550 14.22 -49.78 25.89
N GLY A 551 13.22 -49.26 26.59
CA GLY A 551 11.85 -49.11 26.10
C GLY A 551 11.05 -50.42 26.03
N ALA A 552 11.61 -51.53 26.51
CA ALA A 552 10.95 -52.83 26.50
C ALA A 552 9.81 -52.90 27.53
N CYS A 553 8.69 -53.54 27.19
CA CYS A 553 7.65 -53.87 28.16
C CYS A 553 8.06 -55.09 28.99
N ASN A 554 8.21 -54.91 30.30
CA ASN A 554 8.43 -55.97 31.29
C ASN A 554 7.20 -56.91 31.38
N HIS A 555 6.00 -56.39 31.07
CA HIS A 555 4.77 -57.17 30.89
C HIS A 555 4.03 -56.67 29.64
N ILE A 556 3.67 -57.58 28.74
CA ILE A 556 2.76 -57.30 27.63
C ILE A 556 1.35 -57.63 28.15
N PRO A 557 0.37 -56.70 28.15
CA PRO A 557 -0.98 -57.03 28.55
C PRO A 557 -1.54 -58.14 27.63
N ALA A 558 -2.11 -59.19 28.23
CA ALA A 558 -2.69 -60.30 27.48
C ALA A 558 -3.76 -59.79 26.49
N PRO A 559 -3.85 -60.34 25.26
CA PRO A 559 -4.79 -59.85 24.27
C PRO A 559 -6.22 -59.95 24.80
N THR A 560 -6.91 -58.82 24.88
CA THR A 560 -8.34 -58.76 25.16
C THR A 560 -9.07 -59.49 24.03
N SER A 561 -9.55 -60.69 24.33
CA SER A 561 -10.46 -61.44 23.47
C SER A 561 -11.72 -60.60 23.24
N ALA A 562 -11.97 -60.28 21.98
CA ALA A 562 -13.22 -59.69 21.52
C ALA A 562 -14.39 -60.64 21.83
N ILE A 563 -15.37 -60.14 22.59
CA ILE A 563 -16.76 -60.60 22.61
C ILE A 563 -17.63 -59.35 22.60
#